data_AF-A0A4S4FX56-F1
#
_entry.id   AF-A0A4S4FX56-F1
#
_cell.length_a   1.000
_cell.length_b   1.000
_cell.length_c   1.000
_cell.angle_alpha   90.00
_cell.angle_beta   90.00
_cell.angle_gamma   90.00
#
_symmetry.space_group_name_H-M   'P 1'
#
loop_
_entity.id
_entity.type
_entity.pdbx_description
1 polymer ?
#
loop_
_entity_poly.entity_id
_entity_poly.type
_entity_poly.pdbx_seq_one_letter_code
_entity_poly.pdbx_strand_id
1 'polypeptide(L)'
;MASFIFIYHAGPDPVPADRVAENRAAWQKWNAELHEDYGIRTAGGKVVTANSTRDADGGIRGASMVEFDSMEAAVETAKGSPNLAFGGSVEVLEEHARTR
;
A
#
# COMPACT_ATOMS: atom_id res chain seq x y z
N MET A 1 4.12 -6.60 -18.87
CA MET A 1 4.33 -6.32 -17.44
C MET A 1 3.37 -7.21 -16.66
N ALA A 2 3.77 -7.66 -15.48
CA ALA A 2 2.86 -8.34 -14.58
C ALA A 2 2.12 -7.29 -13.75
N SER A 3 0.87 -7.59 -13.39
CA SER A 3 0.11 -6.77 -12.45
C SER A 3 0.55 -7.09 -11.03
N PHE A 4 0.63 -6.07 -10.18
CA PHE A 4 0.97 -6.20 -8.77
C PHE A 4 -0.01 -5.43 -7.90
N ILE A 5 -0.26 -5.94 -6.70
CA ILE A 5 -0.95 -5.22 -5.64
C ILE A 5 0.09 -4.78 -4.60
N PHE A 6 0.09 -3.48 -4.29
CA PHE A 6 0.86 -2.92 -3.19
C PHE A 6 -0.11 -2.61 -2.05
N ILE A 7 0.03 -3.29 -0.91
CA ILE A 7 -0.81 -3.05 0.28
C ILE A 7 -0.01 -2.24 1.30
N TYR A 8 -0.58 -1.10 1.73
CA TYR A 8 0.08 -0.21 2.69
C TYR A 8 -0.38 -0.50 4.10
N HIS A 9 0.49 -1.12 4.89
CA HIS A 9 0.23 -1.39 6.31
C HIS A 9 0.67 -0.21 7.17
N ALA A 10 -0.19 0.27 8.06
CA ALA A 10 0.09 1.36 8.96
C ALA A 10 1.23 1.03 9.91
N GLY A 11 2.08 2.02 10.19
CA GLY A 11 2.98 1.94 11.34
C GLY A 11 2.22 2.02 12.66
N PRO A 12 2.89 1.70 13.78
CA PRO A 12 2.27 1.65 15.10
C PRO A 12 1.75 3.01 15.56
N ASP A 13 2.39 4.09 15.11
CA ASP A 13 2.07 5.46 15.48
C ASP A 13 1.46 6.25 14.31
N PRO A 14 0.53 7.19 14.59
CA PRO A 14 0.06 8.13 13.59
C PRO A 14 1.18 9.07 13.14
N VAL A 15 1.08 9.58 11.90
CA VAL A 15 1.99 10.61 11.40
C VAL A 15 1.85 11.86 12.29
N PRO A 16 2.95 12.40 12.86
CA PRO A 16 2.92 13.61 13.67
C PRO A 16 2.31 14.80 12.91
N ALA A 17 1.52 15.64 13.60
CA ALA A 17 0.74 16.71 12.99
C ALA A 17 1.60 17.71 12.18
N ASP A 18 2.79 18.04 12.69
CA ASP A 18 3.79 18.90 12.06
C ASP A 18 4.46 18.27 10.82
N ARG A 19 4.39 16.93 10.68
CA ARG A 19 4.96 16.16 9.55
C ARG A 19 3.93 15.78 8.49
N VAL A 20 2.63 16.06 8.70
CA VAL A 20 1.56 15.67 7.76
C VAL A 20 1.75 16.28 6.38
N ALA A 21 2.14 17.56 6.29
CA ALA A 21 2.34 18.24 5.02
C ALA A 21 3.51 17.65 4.22
N GLU A 22 4.63 17.38 4.89
CA GLU A 22 5.79 16.71 4.29
C GLU A 22 5.45 15.30 3.82
N ASN A 23 4.79 14.51 4.67
CA ASN A 23 4.36 13.15 4.31
C ASN A 23 3.45 13.19 3.07
N ARG A 24 2.49 14.13 3.02
CA ARG A 24 1.61 14.29 1.85
C ARG A 24 2.40 14.63 0.58
N ALA A 25 3.39 15.50 0.66
CA ALA A 25 4.24 15.86 -0.48
C ALA A 25 5.08 14.65 -0.95
N ALA A 26 5.64 13.88 -0.02
CA ALA A 26 6.37 12.65 -0.32
C ALA A 26 5.48 11.63 -1.04
N TRP A 27 4.23 11.46 -0.59
CA TRP A 27 3.24 10.61 -1.27
C TRP A 27 2.91 11.09 -2.68
N GLN A 28 2.71 12.39 -2.88
CA GLN A 28 2.45 12.94 -4.22
C GLN A 28 3.61 12.68 -5.17
N LYS A 29 4.84 12.88 -4.71
CA LYS A 29 6.04 12.61 -5.52
C LYS A 29 6.17 11.14 -5.87
N TRP A 30 6.08 10.26 -4.87
CA TRP A 30 6.25 8.83 -5.06
C TRP A 30 5.12 8.21 -5.91
N ASN A 31 3.88 8.67 -5.76
CA ASN A 31 2.77 8.19 -6.60
C ASN A 31 2.98 8.51 -8.10
N ALA A 32 3.69 9.60 -8.42
CA ALA A 32 4.04 9.90 -9.80
C ALA A 32 5.07 8.91 -10.39
N GLU A 33 5.93 8.34 -9.54
CA GLU A 33 6.90 7.31 -9.90
C GLU A 33 6.27 5.90 -9.94
N LEU A 34 5.21 5.69 -9.15
CA LEU A 34 4.52 4.41 -9.03
C LEU A 34 3.75 4.00 -10.30
N HIS A 35 3.38 4.97 -11.15
CA HIS A 35 2.54 4.74 -12.33
C HIS A 35 1.28 3.93 -12.00
N GLU A 36 0.59 4.32 -10.92
CA GLU A 36 -0.60 3.64 -10.42
C GLU A 36 -1.74 3.61 -11.45
N ASP A 37 -2.26 2.41 -11.74
CA ASP A 37 -3.45 2.23 -12.56
C ASP A 37 -4.71 2.49 -11.74
N TYR A 38 -4.71 2.02 -10.49
CA TYR A 38 -5.83 2.19 -9.58
C TYR A 38 -5.40 2.18 -8.11
N GLY A 39 -5.74 3.25 -7.38
CA GLY A 39 -5.46 3.40 -5.96
C GLY A 39 -6.72 3.53 -5.11
N ILE A 40 -6.69 2.93 -3.92
CA ILE A 40 -7.76 3.08 -2.92
C ILE A 40 -7.18 3.46 -1.55
N ARG A 41 -7.85 4.39 -0.87
CA ARG A 41 -7.65 4.66 0.56
C ARG A 41 -8.77 4.03 1.37
N THR A 42 -8.43 3.38 2.47
CA THR A 42 -9.41 2.79 3.37
C THR A 42 -9.93 3.83 4.36
N ALA A 43 -11.19 3.68 4.78
CA ALA A 43 -11.82 4.49 5.82
C ALA A 43 -12.15 3.65 7.08
N GLY A 44 -11.49 2.50 7.23
CA GLY A 44 -11.88 1.42 8.15
C GLY A 44 -12.53 0.25 7.40
N GLY A 45 -13.10 -0.71 8.14
CA GLY A 45 -13.73 -1.88 7.54
C GLY A 45 -14.16 -2.92 8.56
N LYS A 46 -14.53 -4.11 8.06
CA LYS A 46 -14.86 -5.28 8.87
C LYS A 46 -13.95 -6.43 8.48
N VAL A 47 -13.56 -7.24 9.46
CA VAL A 47 -12.96 -8.56 9.25
C VAL A 47 -14.07 -9.59 9.42
N VAL A 48 -14.31 -10.38 8.36
CA VAL A 48 -15.29 -11.46 8.35
C VAL A 48 -14.53 -12.79 8.37
N THR A 49 -14.92 -13.68 9.28
CA THR A 49 -14.45 -15.07 9.36
C THR A 49 -15.64 -16.00 9.22
N ALA A 50 -15.40 -17.32 9.14
CA ALA A 50 -16.48 -18.30 9.10
C ALA A 50 -17.44 -18.22 10.31
N ASN A 51 -16.94 -17.74 11.46
CA ASN A 51 -17.65 -17.79 12.73
C ASN A 51 -17.98 -16.42 13.33
N SER A 52 -17.42 -15.33 12.80
CA SER A 52 -17.59 -14.00 13.38
C SER A 52 -17.34 -12.88 12.39
N THR A 53 -17.87 -11.71 12.71
CA THR A 53 -17.51 -10.44 12.08
C THR A 53 -17.05 -9.48 13.16
N ARG A 54 -15.94 -8.78 12.94
CA ARG A 54 -15.41 -7.75 13.84
C ARG A 54 -14.99 -6.51 13.07
N ASP A 55 -14.80 -5.39 13.76
CA ASP A 55 -14.16 -4.23 13.17
C ASP A 55 -12.73 -4.55 12.73
N ALA A 56 -12.35 -4.00 11.57
CA ALA A 56 -10.97 -3.94 11.16
C ALA A 56 -10.22 -2.98 12.09
N ASP A 57 -9.00 -3.33 12.44
CA ASP A 57 -8.12 -2.56 13.32
C ASP A 57 -7.52 -1.31 12.64
N GLY A 58 -7.84 -1.08 11.36
CA GLY A 58 -7.29 0.02 10.59
C GLY A 58 -5.83 -0.19 10.16
N GLY A 59 -5.31 -1.41 10.28
CA GLY A 59 -3.93 -1.73 9.89
C GLY A 59 -3.63 -1.52 8.42
N ILE A 60 -4.63 -1.62 7.53
CA ILE A 60 -4.46 -1.37 6.08
C ILE A 60 -4.92 0.05 5.77
N ARG A 61 -4.02 0.90 5.27
CA ARG A 61 -4.28 2.30 4.89
C ARG A 61 -4.82 2.46 3.47
N GLY A 62 -4.54 1.49 2.62
CA GLY A 62 -4.86 1.53 1.21
C GLY A 62 -4.16 0.44 0.44
N ALA A 63 -4.46 0.40 -0.85
CA ALA A 63 -3.74 -0.45 -1.80
C ALA A 63 -3.71 0.20 -3.17
N SER A 64 -2.74 -0.22 -3.97
CA SER A 64 -2.56 0.21 -5.36
C SER A 64 -2.44 -1.01 -6.27
N MET A 65 -3.07 -0.94 -7.44
CA MET A 65 -2.82 -1.83 -8.57
C MET A 65 -1.89 -1.12 -9.54
N VAL A 66 -0.81 -1.80 -9.90
CA VAL A 66 0.31 -1.27 -10.69
C VAL A 66 0.86 -2.36 -11.60
N GLU A 67 1.53 -1.96 -12.67
CA GLU A 67 2.25 -2.88 -13.55
C GLU A 67 3.76 -2.70 -13.42
N PHE A 68 4.51 -3.81 -13.35
CA PHE A 68 5.98 -3.80 -13.38
C PHE A 68 6.52 -4.92 -14.27
N ASP A 69 7.76 -4.76 -14.73
CA ASP A 69 8.44 -5.78 -15.54
C ASP A 69 8.89 -7.01 -14.72
N SER A 70 9.12 -6.84 -13.41
CA SER A 70 9.50 -7.93 -12.50
C SER A 70 9.21 -7.59 -11.04
N MET A 71 9.24 -8.62 -10.17
CA MET A 71 9.14 -8.47 -8.72
C MET A 71 10.24 -7.54 -8.17
N GLU A 72 11.47 -7.64 -8.67
CA GLU A 72 12.58 -6.78 -8.24
C GLU A 72 12.31 -5.32 -8.55
N ALA A 73 11.81 -4.99 -9.75
CA ALA A 73 11.46 -3.62 -10.12
C ALA A 73 10.34 -3.05 -9.24
N ALA A 74 9.33 -3.87 -8.93
CA ALA A 74 8.25 -3.52 -8.02
C ALA A 74 8.77 -3.26 -6.60
N VAL A 75 9.63 -4.15 -6.08
CA VAL A 75 10.24 -4.01 -4.74
C VAL A 75 11.14 -2.78 -4.65
N GLU A 76 11.97 -2.51 -5.65
CA GLU A 76 12.81 -1.29 -5.66
C GLU A 76 11.95 -0.02 -5.62
N THR A 77 10.82 0.00 -6.34
CA THR A 77 9.88 1.12 -6.29
C THR A 77 9.20 1.21 -4.92
N ALA A 78 8.79 0.08 -4.34
CA ALA A 78 8.15 0.02 -3.02
C ALA A 78 9.05 0.54 -1.88
N LYS A 79 10.37 0.36 -1.98
CA LYS A 79 11.35 0.91 -1.01
C LYS A 79 11.34 2.44 -0.93
N GLY A 80 10.82 3.12 -1.95
CA GLY A 80 10.62 4.57 -1.94
C GLY A 80 9.35 5.03 -1.21
N SER A 81 8.49 4.11 -0.76
CA SER A 81 7.19 4.45 -0.19
C SER A 81 7.34 5.30 1.08
N PRO A 82 6.66 6.47 1.16
CA PRO A 82 6.68 7.30 2.37
C PRO A 82 6.09 6.60 3.59
N ASN A 83 5.33 5.51 3.40
CA ASN A 83 4.80 4.71 4.50
C ASN A 83 5.90 4.16 5.41
N LEU A 84 7.07 3.85 4.84
CA LEU A 84 8.20 3.26 5.54
C LEU A 84 8.82 4.22 6.56
N ALA A 85 8.79 5.53 6.29
CA ALA A 85 9.37 6.55 7.17
C ALA A 85 8.65 6.66 8.53
N PHE A 86 7.41 6.16 8.63
CA PHE A 86 6.59 6.20 9.84
C PHE A 86 6.33 4.81 10.40
N GLY A 87 7.24 3.86 10.15
CA GLY A 87 7.18 2.49 10.69
C GLY A 87 6.11 1.60 10.04
N GLY A 88 5.52 2.03 8.94
CA GLY A 88 4.63 1.18 8.13
C GLY A 88 5.40 0.22 7.23
N SER A 89 4.68 -0.65 6.53
CA SER A 89 5.26 -1.55 5.53
C SER A 89 4.46 -1.53 4.23
N VAL A 90 5.06 -2.05 3.16
CA VAL A 90 4.40 -2.27 1.87
C VAL A 90 4.49 -3.76 1.55
N GLU A 91 3.35 -4.40 1.40
CA GLU A 91 3.28 -5.78 0.89
C GLU A 91 3.17 -5.74 -0.63
N VAL A 92 4.13 -6.36 -1.32
CA VAL A 92 4.21 -6.38 -2.78
C VAL A 92 3.84 -7.78 -3.26
N LEU A 93 2.73 -7.88 -3.99
CA LEU A 93 2.14 -9.14 -4.40
C LEU A 93 1.96 -9.16 -5.91
N GLU A 94 2.59 -10.11 -6.59
CA GLU A 94 2.40 -10.32 -8.03
C GLU A 94 1.07 -11.05 -8.29
N GLU A 95 0.37 -10.66 -9.36
CA GLU A 95 -0.80 -11.38 -9.84
C GLU A 95 -0.42 -12.83 -10.14
N HIS A 96 -1.22 -13.76 -9.64
CA HIS A 96 -1.05 -15.16 -9.99
C HIS A 96 -1.39 -15.39 -11.46
N ALA A 97 -0.40 -15.81 -12.26
CA ALA A 97 -0.62 -16.20 -13.64
C ALA A 97 -1.61 -17.38 -13.71
N ARG A 98 -2.85 -17.11 -14.13
CA ARG A 98 -3.83 -18.17 -14.39
C ARG A 98 -3.41 -18.90 -15.66
N THR A 99 -2.80 -20.07 -15.51
CA THR A 99 -2.73 -21.03 -16.61
C THR A 99 -4.16 -21.42 -16.99
N ARG A 100 -4.54 -21.12 -18.23
CA ARG A 100 -5.82 -21.55 -18.82
C ARG A 100 -5.77 -23.03 -19.16
#